data_AF-A0A4Z0FPL3-F1
#
_entry.id   AF-A0A4Z0FPL3-F1
#
_cell.length_a   1.000
_cell.length_b   1.000
_cell.length_c   1.000
_cell.angle_alpha   90.00
_cell.angle_beta   90.00
_cell.angle_gamma   90.00
#
_symmetry.space_group_name_H-M   'P 1'
#
loop_
_entity.id
_entity.type
_entity.pdbx_description
1 polymer ?
#
loop_
_entity_poly.entity_id
_entity_poly.type
_entity_poly.pdbx_seq_one_letter_code
_entity_poly.pdbx_strand_id
1 'polypeptide(L)'
;PRTEGKREDDIVDADIVPDEPAAEATGIKGLPPAREKHTKRPGTSRPGTERSSVSKSEVSRPSRHSGLGAQHRTDITFDDYLMKMANIAIKAASDRERADALAEVLGKVADALREMATDLVGDHNVTTEVTDLIADLADSAARMKAQAERSAEQCGIAKEAAKLGAQKVARVYGQDMAAKEDAGLRYASAAVHHD
;
A
#
# COMPACT_ATOMS: atom_id res chain seq x y z
N PRO A 1 -53.92 27.00 1.32
CA PRO A 1 -53.05 27.33 0.15
C PRO A 1 -51.64 27.70 0.64
N ARG A 2 -50.66 26.78 0.55
CA ARG A 2 -49.57 26.69 -0.46
C ARG A 2 -48.53 27.82 -0.31
N THR A 3 -47.20 27.61 -0.25
CA THR A 3 -46.27 26.63 -0.88
C THR A 3 -44.88 26.70 -0.18
N GLU A 4 -44.18 25.57 0.08
CA GLU A 4 -42.91 25.06 -0.54
C GLU A 4 -41.63 25.89 -0.25
N GLY A 5 -40.40 25.39 -0.04
CA GLY A 5 -39.64 24.10 -0.09
C GLY A 5 -38.17 24.47 0.25
N LYS A 6 -37.27 23.64 0.83
CA LYS A 6 -36.51 22.45 0.37
C LYS A 6 -35.65 22.02 1.59
N ARG A 7 -35.80 20.83 2.16
CA ARG A 7 -35.10 19.55 1.87
C ARG A 7 -33.58 19.60 2.10
N GLU A 8 -33.20 19.18 3.30
CA GLU A 8 -31.88 18.68 3.68
C GLU A 8 -31.81 17.19 3.30
N ASP A 9 -30.61 16.73 2.94
CA ASP A 9 -30.36 15.42 2.36
C ASP A 9 -30.69 14.26 3.31
N ASP A 10 -31.63 13.44 2.85
CA ASP A 10 -32.16 12.23 3.48
C ASP A 10 -31.18 11.08 3.25
N ILE A 11 -30.55 10.61 4.34
CA ILE A 11 -29.68 9.45 4.32
C ILE A 11 -30.58 8.22 4.17
N VAL A 12 -30.51 7.57 3.02
CA VAL A 12 -31.30 6.37 2.73
C VAL A 12 -30.78 5.21 3.58
N ASP A 13 -31.63 4.70 4.48
CA ASP A 13 -31.38 3.49 5.26
C ASP A 13 -31.04 2.31 4.33
N ALA A 14 -30.07 1.49 4.73
CA ALA A 14 -29.65 0.32 3.99
C ALA A 14 -30.78 -0.72 3.93
N ASP A 15 -31.22 -1.06 2.71
CA ASP A 15 -32.13 -2.16 2.45
C ASP A 15 -31.51 -3.49 2.90
N ILE A 16 -32.05 -4.04 3.98
CA ILE A 16 -31.77 -5.41 4.45
C ILE A 16 -32.42 -6.38 3.45
N VAL A 17 -31.59 -7.08 2.69
CA VAL A 17 -32.03 -8.19 1.82
C VAL A 17 -32.53 -9.34 2.72
N PRO A 18 -33.78 -9.78 2.58
CA PRO A 18 -34.26 -10.96 3.31
C PRO A 18 -33.69 -12.25 2.70
N ASP A 19 -33.06 -13.06 3.55
CA ASP A 19 -32.65 -14.45 3.25
C ASP A 19 -33.90 -15.30 2.93
N GLU A 20 -33.96 -15.84 1.71
CA GLU A 20 -35.03 -16.76 1.32
C GLU A 20 -34.82 -18.16 1.95
N PRO A 21 -35.90 -18.80 2.46
CA PRO A 21 -35.80 -20.05 3.20
C PRO A 21 -35.60 -21.29 2.31
N ALA A 22 -34.83 -22.23 2.85
CA ALA A 22 -34.54 -23.55 2.31
C ALA A 22 -35.82 -24.33 1.92
N ALA A 23 -35.84 -24.83 0.69
CA ALA A 23 -36.87 -25.75 0.21
C ALA A 23 -36.46 -27.22 0.49
N GLU A 24 -37.17 -27.86 1.41
CA GLU A 24 -37.30 -29.32 1.49
C GLU A 24 -38.50 -29.78 0.65
N ALA A 25 -38.35 -30.78 -0.23
CA ALA A 25 -39.42 -31.72 -0.64
C ALA A 25 -38.95 -32.86 -1.58
N THR A 26 -38.99 -34.09 -1.05
CA THR A 26 -39.54 -35.34 -1.60
C THR A 26 -39.27 -35.83 -3.05
N GLY A 27 -38.63 -37.00 -3.16
CA GLY A 27 -39.23 -38.22 -3.77
C GLY A 27 -39.19 -38.46 -5.30
N ILE A 28 -38.30 -39.36 -5.71
CA ILE A 28 -38.35 -40.36 -6.82
C ILE A 28 -38.58 -39.94 -8.29
N LYS A 29 -37.54 -40.10 -9.15
CA LYS A 29 -37.53 -41.01 -10.32
C LYS A 29 -36.11 -41.16 -10.90
N GLY A 30 -35.64 -42.40 -11.04
CA GLY A 30 -34.26 -42.75 -11.37
C GLY A 30 -33.77 -42.26 -12.74
N LEU A 31 -32.59 -41.65 -12.75
CA LEU A 31 -31.77 -41.42 -13.93
C LEU A 31 -30.83 -42.63 -14.13
N PRO A 32 -30.56 -43.04 -15.38
CA PRO A 32 -29.71 -44.19 -15.65
C PRO A 32 -28.28 -43.97 -15.12
N PRO A 33 -27.58 -45.03 -14.65
CA PRO A 33 -26.23 -44.90 -14.12
C PRO A 33 -25.30 -44.33 -15.19
N ALA A 34 -24.62 -43.24 -14.87
CA ALA A 34 -23.60 -42.65 -15.72
C ALA A 34 -22.44 -43.65 -15.90
N ARG A 35 -21.96 -43.79 -17.14
CA ARG A 35 -20.88 -44.70 -17.53
C ARG A 35 -19.67 -44.56 -16.61
N GLU A 36 -19.28 -45.67 -15.98
CA GLU A 36 -18.06 -45.75 -15.17
C GLU A 36 -16.82 -45.46 -16.04
N LYS A 37 -16.08 -44.40 -15.70
CA LYS A 37 -14.74 -44.18 -16.25
C LYS A 37 -13.76 -45.07 -15.48
N HIS A 38 -13.45 -46.23 -16.04
CA HIS A 38 -12.38 -47.07 -15.52
C HIS A 38 -11.02 -46.34 -15.62
N THR A 39 -10.54 -45.96 -14.43
CA THR A 39 -9.17 -46.01 -13.90
C THR A 39 -8.03 -45.25 -14.61
N LYS A 40 -7.23 -44.55 -13.80
CA LYS A 40 -5.81 -44.92 -13.60
C LYS A 40 -5.47 -44.81 -12.11
N ARG A 41 -5.13 -45.95 -11.50
CA ARG A 41 -4.55 -46.01 -10.15
C ARG A 41 -3.12 -45.44 -10.22
N PRO A 42 -2.75 -44.47 -9.39
CA PRO A 42 -1.36 -44.03 -9.28
C PRO A 42 -0.49 -45.20 -8.78
N GLY A 43 0.62 -45.50 -9.47
CA GLY A 43 1.69 -46.34 -8.90
C GLY A 43 2.13 -47.60 -9.64
N THR A 44 1.75 -47.87 -10.89
CA THR A 44 2.44 -48.92 -11.69
C THR A 44 2.53 -48.53 -13.17
N SER A 45 3.66 -47.95 -13.59
CA SER A 45 4.06 -47.91 -15.00
C SER A 45 5.57 -48.10 -15.09
N ARG A 46 5.93 -49.20 -15.75
CA ARG A 46 7.29 -49.65 -16.08
C ARG A 46 7.89 -48.72 -17.13
N PRO A 47 9.18 -48.34 -17.08
CA PRO A 47 9.75 -47.42 -18.05
C PRO A 47 9.98 -48.12 -19.40
N GLY A 48 9.43 -47.54 -20.46
CA GLY A 48 9.76 -47.83 -21.84
C GLY A 48 10.77 -46.80 -22.36
N THR A 49 11.87 -47.28 -22.93
CA THR A 49 12.89 -46.50 -23.62
C THR A 49 12.39 -46.08 -25.00
N GLU A 50 12.44 -44.79 -25.35
CA GLU A 50 13.10 -44.27 -26.57
C GLU A 50 12.89 -42.74 -26.79
N ARG A 51 14.02 -42.05 -26.97
CA ARG A 51 14.34 -40.91 -27.87
C ARG A 51 13.66 -39.54 -27.68
N SER A 52 14.45 -38.66 -27.05
CA SER A 52 14.85 -37.29 -27.46
C SER A 52 13.97 -36.51 -28.45
N SER A 53 13.37 -35.41 -27.98
CA SER A 53 13.38 -34.15 -28.72
C SER A 53 13.41 -32.97 -27.73
N VAL A 54 14.48 -32.20 -27.80
CA VAL A 54 14.67 -30.94 -27.09
C VAL A 54 14.08 -29.83 -27.96
N SER A 55 13.06 -29.13 -27.46
CA SER A 55 12.77 -27.76 -27.90
C SER A 55 11.97 -26.98 -26.87
N LYS A 56 12.70 -26.04 -26.27
CA LYS A 56 12.30 -24.75 -25.71
C LYS A 56 11.25 -24.76 -24.59
N SER A 57 11.80 -24.88 -23.39
CA SER A 57 11.26 -24.43 -22.11
C SER A 57 10.72 -23.00 -22.21
N GLU A 58 9.41 -22.84 -22.30
CA GLU A 58 8.77 -21.65 -21.77
C GLU A 58 8.96 -21.67 -20.25
N VAL A 59 9.74 -20.71 -19.75
CA VAL A 59 9.98 -20.52 -18.33
C VAL A 59 8.68 -20.00 -17.71
N SER A 60 7.79 -20.92 -17.36
CA SER A 60 6.76 -20.68 -16.36
C SER A 60 7.48 -20.32 -15.07
N ARG A 61 7.49 -19.03 -14.73
CA ARG A 61 7.91 -18.56 -13.40
C ARG A 61 7.16 -19.41 -12.37
N PRO A 62 7.84 -20.22 -11.54
CA PRO A 62 7.15 -20.96 -10.51
C PRO A 62 6.61 -19.93 -9.52
N SER A 63 5.28 -19.89 -9.39
CA SER A 63 4.64 -19.23 -8.26
C SER A 63 5.23 -19.86 -6.99
N ARG A 64 5.87 -19.03 -6.16
CA ARG A 64 6.58 -19.41 -4.93
C ARG A 64 5.64 -19.90 -3.79
N HIS A 65 4.46 -20.43 -4.11
CA HIS A 65 3.42 -20.80 -3.15
C HIS A 65 2.89 -22.22 -3.38
N SER A 66 3.73 -23.17 -3.76
CA SER A 66 3.31 -24.58 -3.84
C SER A 66 3.42 -25.24 -2.46
N GLY A 67 2.33 -25.19 -1.69
CA GLY A 67 2.14 -26.02 -0.47
C GLY A 67 1.67 -25.30 0.79
N LEU A 68 1.54 -23.97 0.78
CA LEU A 68 0.98 -23.21 1.90
C LEU A 68 -0.54 -23.17 1.79
N GLY A 69 -1.23 -23.58 2.87
CA GLY A 69 -2.66 -23.31 3.05
C GLY A 69 -2.94 -21.81 2.89
N ALA A 70 -4.14 -21.44 2.41
CA ALA A 70 -4.45 -20.05 2.08
C ALA A 70 -4.12 -19.07 3.22
N GLN A 71 -4.32 -19.49 4.47
CA GLN A 71 -3.99 -18.72 5.68
C GLN A 71 -2.49 -18.41 5.90
N HIS A 72 -1.58 -19.08 5.20
CA HIS A 72 -0.12 -18.90 5.34
C HIS A 72 0.52 -18.30 4.08
N ARG A 73 -0.29 -17.84 3.12
CA ARG A 73 0.23 -17.11 1.96
C ARG A 73 0.42 -15.66 2.35
N THR A 74 1.61 -15.12 2.11
CA THR A 74 1.88 -13.69 2.27
C THR A 74 2.08 -13.05 0.90
N ASP A 75 1.48 -11.89 0.67
CA ASP A 75 1.61 -11.11 -0.57
C ASP A 75 2.98 -10.42 -0.70
N ILE A 76 3.78 -10.46 0.36
CA ILE A 76 5.10 -9.86 0.43
C ILE A 76 6.07 -10.83 1.10
N THR A 77 7.28 -10.93 0.55
CA THR A 77 8.36 -11.68 1.19
C THR A 77 9.07 -10.83 2.25
N PHE A 78 9.80 -11.47 3.15
CA PHE A 78 10.58 -10.76 4.17
C PHE A 78 11.59 -9.77 3.55
N ASP A 79 12.34 -10.22 2.54
CA ASP A 79 13.32 -9.37 1.85
C ASP A 79 12.62 -8.21 1.13
N ASP A 80 11.47 -8.47 0.48
CA ASP A 80 10.68 -7.43 -0.17
C ASP A 80 10.19 -6.38 0.85
N TYR A 81 9.77 -6.82 2.04
CA TYR A 81 9.36 -5.91 3.11
C TYR A 81 10.52 -5.01 3.56
N LEU A 82 11.69 -5.60 3.85
CA LEU A 82 12.87 -4.84 4.28
C LEU A 82 13.32 -3.85 3.21
N MET A 83 13.34 -4.27 1.93
CA MET A 83 13.65 -3.40 0.80
C MET A 83 12.65 -2.25 0.66
N LYS A 84 11.34 -2.52 0.80
CA LYS A 84 10.32 -1.45 0.77
C LYS A 84 10.52 -0.45 1.91
N MET A 85 10.79 -0.91 3.13
CA MET A 85 11.04 -0.01 4.26
C MET A 85 12.31 0.83 4.07
N ALA A 86 13.39 0.24 3.55
CA ALA A 86 14.61 0.98 3.20
C ALA A 86 14.33 2.04 2.13
N ASN A 87 13.59 1.69 1.08
CA ASN A 87 13.20 2.62 0.03
C ASN A 87 12.32 3.77 0.56
N ILE A 88 11.39 3.50 1.47
CA ILE A 88 10.58 4.54 2.14
C ILE A 88 11.50 5.48 2.92
N ALA A 89 12.44 4.95 3.71
CA ALA A 89 13.36 5.77 4.50
C ALA A 89 14.24 6.67 3.62
N ILE A 90 14.73 6.17 2.48
CA ILE A 90 15.52 6.95 1.51
C ILE A 90 14.67 8.04 0.86
N LYS A 91 13.46 7.70 0.38
CA LYS A 91 12.55 8.67 -0.25
C LYS A 91 12.14 9.76 0.73
N ALA A 92 11.74 9.38 1.94
CA ALA A 92 11.36 10.33 2.99
C ALA A 92 12.53 11.26 3.38
N ALA A 93 13.78 10.77 3.36
CA ALA A 93 14.94 11.63 3.57
C ALA A 93 15.10 12.68 2.44
N SER A 94 14.98 12.24 1.18
CA SER A 94 15.06 13.14 0.03
C SER A 94 13.90 14.14 -0.04
N ASP A 95 12.68 13.70 0.27
CA ASP A 95 11.49 14.55 0.31
C ASP A 95 11.60 15.60 1.42
N ARG A 96 12.18 15.23 2.57
CA ARG A 96 12.51 16.18 3.64
C ARG A 96 13.47 17.26 3.15
N GLU A 97 14.59 16.88 2.55
CA GLU A 97 15.59 17.86 2.05
C GLU A 97 14.97 18.83 1.03
N ARG A 98 14.10 18.32 0.15
CA ARG A 98 13.36 19.14 -0.80
C ARG A 98 12.38 20.08 -0.11
N ALA A 99 11.68 19.62 0.92
CA ALA A 99 10.72 20.43 1.68
C ALA A 99 11.44 21.53 2.48
N ASP A 100 12.58 21.22 3.11
CA ASP A 100 13.43 22.20 3.79
C ASP A 100 13.93 23.27 2.80
N ALA A 101 14.42 22.85 1.63
CA ALA A 101 14.86 23.79 0.59
C ALA A 101 13.71 24.68 0.07
N LEU A 102 12.50 24.11 -0.07
CA LEU A 102 11.30 24.86 -0.46
C LEU A 102 10.92 25.89 0.62
N ALA A 103 10.94 25.51 1.90
CA ALA A 103 10.66 26.41 3.01
C ALA A 103 11.61 27.61 3.05
N GLU A 104 12.91 27.37 2.82
CA GLU A 104 13.94 28.42 2.72
C GLU A 104 13.65 29.41 1.59
N VAL A 105 13.34 28.91 0.38
CA VAL A 105 13.03 29.76 -0.77
C VAL A 105 11.74 30.56 -0.54
N LEU A 106 10.70 29.92 0.00
CA LEU A 106 9.44 30.60 0.31
C LEU A 106 9.60 31.69 1.38
N GLY A 107 10.50 31.49 2.35
CA GLY A 107 10.86 32.53 3.31
C GLY A 107 11.44 33.76 2.63
N LYS A 108 12.44 33.57 1.75
CA LYS A 108 13.05 34.66 0.99
C LYS A 108 12.05 35.41 0.10
N VAL A 109 11.14 34.67 -0.54
CA VAL A 109 10.07 35.27 -1.36
C VAL A 109 9.13 36.10 -0.48
N ALA A 110 8.69 35.58 0.67
CA ALA A 110 7.82 36.31 1.58
C ALA A 110 8.50 37.60 2.08
N ASP A 111 9.78 37.54 2.44
CA ASP A 111 10.53 38.70 2.93
C ASP A 111 10.70 39.75 1.82
N ALA A 112 11.09 39.34 0.61
CA ALA A 112 11.22 40.25 -0.53
C ALA A 112 9.89 40.93 -0.91
N LEU A 113 8.77 40.21 -0.82
CA LEU A 113 7.45 40.78 -1.07
C LEU A 113 7.04 41.79 0.01
N ARG A 114 7.38 41.55 1.29
CA ARG A 114 7.12 42.53 2.36
C ARG A 114 7.95 43.79 2.22
N GLU A 115 9.22 43.64 1.85
CA GLU A 115 10.09 44.78 1.55
C GLU A 115 9.52 45.60 0.39
N MET A 116 9.15 44.93 -0.71
CA MET A 116 8.51 45.58 -1.86
C MET A 116 7.20 46.29 -1.49
N ALA A 117 6.33 45.65 -0.70
CA ALA A 117 5.10 46.29 -0.23
C ALA A 117 5.40 47.55 0.60
N THR A 118 6.42 47.50 1.47
CA THR A 118 6.83 48.63 2.32
C THR A 118 7.34 49.80 1.49
N ASP A 119 8.16 49.52 0.46
CA ASP A 119 8.70 50.55 -0.43
C ASP A 119 7.59 51.23 -1.25
N LEU A 120 6.57 50.47 -1.67
CA LEU A 120 5.49 50.97 -2.51
C LEU A 120 4.41 51.75 -1.74
N VAL A 121 4.25 51.54 -0.42
CA VAL A 121 3.26 52.25 0.42
C VAL A 121 3.46 53.77 0.42
N GLY A 122 4.69 54.24 0.19
CA GLY A 122 5.01 55.67 0.10
C GLY A 122 4.93 56.25 -1.31
N ASP A 123 4.70 55.43 -2.34
CA ASP A 123 4.66 55.88 -3.73
C ASP A 123 3.26 56.40 -4.11
N HIS A 124 3.20 57.67 -4.48
CA HIS A 124 1.98 58.35 -4.90
C HIS A 124 1.44 57.85 -6.25
N ASN A 125 2.24 57.10 -7.01
CA ASN A 125 1.85 56.52 -8.30
C ASN A 125 1.29 55.11 -8.18
N VAL A 126 1.31 54.52 -6.99
CA VAL A 126 0.87 53.15 -6.74
C VAL A 126 -0.40 53.18 -5.90
N THR A 127 -1.42 52.44 -6.34
CA THR A 127 -2.66 52.32 -5.58
C THR A 127 -2.46 51.42 -4.37
N THR A 128 -3.20 51.68 -3.30
CA THR A 128 -3.19 50.84 -2.10
C THR A 128 -3.60 49.39 -2.40
N GLU A 129 -4.46 49.18 -3.40
CA GLU A 129 -4.84 47.85 -3.85
C GLU A 129 -3.64 47.01 -4.31
N VAL A 130 -2.68 47.61 -5.00
CA VAL A 130 -1.46 46.90 -5.44
C VAL A 130 -0.59 46.54 -4.24
N THR A 131 -0.43 47.45 -3.28
CA THR A 131 0.36 47.17 -2.06
C THR A 131 -0.29 46.09 -1.20
N ASP A 132 -1.63 46.08 -1.13
CA ASP A 132 -2.40 45.07 -0.39
C ASP A 132 -2.25 43.69 -1.05
N LEU A 133 -2.34 43.60 -2.39
CA LEU A 133 -2.13 42.34 -3.11
C LEU A 133 -0.72 41.76 -2.91
N ILE A 134 0.30 42.61 -2.86
CA ILE A 134 1.69 42.17 -2.60
C ILE A 134 1.82 41.67 -1.15
N ALA A 135 1.19 42.35 -0.18
CA ALA A 135 1.16 41.89 1.20
C ALA A 135 0.44 40.53 1.34
N ASP A 136 -0.70 40.36 0.68
CA ASP A 136 -1.44 39.09 0.66
C ASP A 136 -0.62 37.95 0.02
N LEU A 137 0.15 38.25 -1.02
CA LEU A 137 1.06 37.28 -1.64
C LEU A 137 2.20 36.90 -0.68
N ALA A 138 2.75 37.87 0.05
CA ALA A 138 3.78 37.61 1.06
C ALA A 138 3.27 36.69 2.17
N ASP A 139 2.03 36.91 2.63
CA ASP A 139 1.41 36.07 3.64
C ASP A 139 1.06 34.67 3.10
N SER A 140 0.66 34.59 1.83
CA SER A 140 0.49 33.30 1.15
C SER A 140 1.80 32.53 1.07
N ALA A 141 2.91 33.19 0.73
CA ALA A 141 4.25 32.59 0.74
C ALA A 141 4.66 32.12 2.15
N ALA A 142 4.38 32.90 3.18
CA ALA A 142 4.64 32.51 4.57
C ALA A 142 3.81 31.29 5.00
N ARG A 143 2.54 31.20 4.60
CA ARG A 143 1.70 30.01 4.85
C ARG A 143 2.23 28.77 4.13
N MET A 144 2.68 28.93 2.88
CA MET A 144 3.30 27.83 2.13
C MET A 144 4.61 27.38 2.80
N LYS A 145 5.44 28.30 3.31
CA LYS A 145 6.65 27.97 4.08
C LYS A 145 6.31 27.09 5.28
N ALA A 146 5.35 27.52 6.10
CA ALA A 146 4.93 26.74 7.27
C ALA A 146 4.40 25.34 6.89
N GLN A 147 3.74 25.22 5.74
CA GLN A 147 3.31 23.91 5.23
C GLN A 147 4.50 23.04 4.81
N ALA A 148 5.51 23.62 4.14
CA ALA A 148 6.72 22.91 3.75
C ALA A 148 7.50 22.40 4.97
N GLU A 149 7.64 23.23 6.01
CA GLU A 149 8.27 22.84 7.29
C GLU A 149 7.55 21.66 7.96
N ARG A 150 6.21 21.70 8.01
CA ARG A 150 5.41 20.56 8.51
C ARG A 150 5.63 19.31 7.66
N SER A 151 5.67 19.44 6.34
CA SER A 151 5.95 18.32 5.44
C SER A 151 7.35 17.72 5.69
N ALA A 152 8.36 18.57 5.90
CA ALA A 152 9.72 18.12 6.24
C ALA A 152 9.76 17.34 7.56
N GLU A 153 9.05 17.82 8.58
CA GLU A 153 8.92 17.13 9.88
C GLU A 153 8.27 15.75 9.71
N GLN A 154 7.14 15.68 9.00
CA GLN A 154 6.44 14.40 8.75
C GLN A 154 7.30 13.42 7.95
N CYS A 155 8.08 13.90 6.97
CA CYS A 155 9.05 13.08 6.25
C CYS A 155 10.15 12.55 7.19
N GLY A 156 10.60 13.37 8.15
CA GLY A 156 11.52 12.94 9.21
C GLY A 156 10.94 11.81 10.07
N ILE A 157 9.68 11.94 10.50
CA ILE A 157 8.97 10.91 11.27
C ILE A 157 8.83 9.63 10.45
N ALA A 158 8.40 9.73 9.20
CA ALA A 158 8.22 8.59 8.31
C ALA A 158 9.53 7.80 8.10
N LYS A 159 10.65 8.51 7.93
CA LYS A 159 11.99 7.90 7.82
C LYS A 159 12.34 7.08 9.06
N GLU A 160 12.18 7.64 10.25
CA GLU A 160 12.54 6.95 11.49
C GLU A 160 11.57 5.81 11.82
N ALA A 161 10.28 5.98 11.52
CA ALA A 161 9.29 4.91 11.61
C ALA A 161 9.64 3.73 10.67
N ALA A 162 10.04 4.02 9.43
CA ALA A 162 10.43 3.00 8.47
C ALA A 162 11.67 2.22 8.93
N LYS A 163 12.70 2.91 9.47
CA LYS A 163 13.87 2.26 10.04
C LYS A 163 13.53 1.37 11.24
N LEU A 164 12.75 1.89 12.19
CA LEU A 164 12.37 1.14 13.39
C LEU A 164 11.53 -0.09 13.03
N GLY A 165 10.59 0.06 12.09
CA GLY A 165 9.78 -1.04 11.58
C GLY A 165 10.62 -2.13 10.90
N ALA A 166 11.58 -1.74 10.07
CA ALA A 166 12.52 -2.67 9.44
C ALA A 166 13.36 -3.42 10.49
N GLN A 167 13.91 -2.71 11.48
CA GLN A 167 14.73 -3.33 12.54
C GLN A 167 13.95 -4.33 13.39
N LYS A 168 12.73 -3.98 13.81
CA LYS A 168 11.89 -4.87 14.61
C LYS A 168 11.53 -6.15 13.85
N VAL A 169 11.08 -6.01 12.60
CA VAL A 169 10.73 -7.16 11.75
C VAL A 169 11.96 -7.98 11.42
N ALA A 170 13.09 -7.35 11.10
CA ALA A 170 14.34 -8.05 10.83
C ALA A 170 14.81 -8.88 12.02
N ARG A 171 14.66 -8.36 13.25
CA ARG A 171 15.01 -9.08 14.46
C ARG A 171 14.12 -10.30 14.67
N VAL A 172 12.80 -10.11 14.73
CA VAL A 172 11.86 -11.19 15.07
C VAL A 172 11.83 -12.23 13.95
N TYR A 173 11.53 -11.80 12.73
CA TYR A 173 11.38 -12.72 11.60
C TYR A 173 12.73 -13.27 11.13
N GLY A 174 13.84 -12.55 11.33
CA GLY A 174 15.18 -13.07 11.07
C GLY A 174 15.55 -14.22 12.00
N GLN A 175 15.16 -14.15 13.28
CA GLN A 175 15.31 -15.27 14.22
C GLN A 175 14.51 -16.49 13.75
N ASP A 176 13.25 -16.29 13.35
CA ASP A 176 12.40 -17.38 12.84
C ASP A 176 12.97 -17.99 11.55
N MET A 177 13.57 -17.18 10.69
CA MET A 177 14.19 -17.64 9.44
C MET A 177 15.49 -18.41 9.69
N ALA A 178 16.30 -18.00 10.67
CA ALA A 178 17.49 -18.72 11.08
C ALA A 178 17.13 -20.07 11.72
N ALA A 179 16.16 -20.10 12.65
CA ALA A 179 15.68 -21.34 13.26
C ALA A 179 15.11 -22.32 12.22
N LYS A 180 14.40 -21.80 11.21
CA LYS A 180 13.93 -22.59 10.08
C LYS A 180 15.08 -23.21 9.27
N GLU A 181 16.12 -22.42 9.00
CA GLU A 181 17.28 -22.86 8.22
C GLU A 181 18.07 -23.93 9.00
N ASP A 182 18.32 -23.71 10.30
CA ASP A 182 18.99 -24.65 11.19
C ASP A 182 18.24 -25.99 11.32
N ALA A 183 16.91 -25.95 11.40
CA ALA A 183 16.05 -27.13 11.47
C ALA A 183 15.78 -27.78 10.09
N GLY A 184 16.29 -27.22 8.99
CA GLY A 184 16.04 -27.73 7.63
C GLY A 184 14.58 -27.65 7.19
N LEU A 185 13.80 -26.77 7.82
CA LEU A 185 12.36 -26.66 7.60
C LEU A 185 12.04 -25.81 6.37
N ARG A 186 10.91 -26.12 5.71
CA ARG A 186 10.47 -25.33 4.55
C ARG A 186 9.87 -23.98 4.92
N TYR A 187 9.28 -23.85 6.10
CA TYR A 187 8.53 -22.66 6.52
C TYR A 187 8.90 -22.24 7.94
N ALA A 188 9.04 -20.93 8.16
CA ALA A 188 9.41 -20.37 9.46
C ALA A 188 8.38 -20.69 10.55
N SER A 189 7.09 -20.72 10.18
CA SER A 189 5.99 -21.10 11.06
C SER A 189 6.06 -22.55 11.56
N ALA A 190 6.85 -23.42 10.92
CA ALA A 190 7.03 -24.80 11.36
C ALA A 190 8.10 -24.93 12.46
N ALA A 191 9.01 -23.95 12.61
CA ALA A 191 10.08 -24.00 13.60
C ALA A 191 9.55 -23.83 15.03
N VAL A 192 8.49 -23.04 15.23
CA VAL A 192 7.86 -22.78 16.55
C VAL A 192 7.11 -24.02 17.11
N HIS A 193 6.88 -25.05 16.29
CA HIS A 193 6.17 -26.27 16.68
C HIS A 193 7.07 -27.52 16.79
N HIS A 194 8.40 -27.35 16.71
CA HIS A 194 9.39 -28.42 16.89
C HIS A 194 10.14 -28.21 18.21
N ASP A 195 9.48 -28.49 19.34
CA ASP A 195 10.10 -28.72 20.66
C ASP A 195 9.90 -30.19 21.06
#